data_AF-A0A8E1UQR3-F1
#
_entry.id   AF-A0A8E1UQR3-F1
#
_cell.length_a   1.000
_cell.length_b   1.000
_cell.length_c   1.000
_cell.angle_alpha   90.00
_cell.angle_beta   90.00
_cell.angle_gamma   90.00
#
_symmetry.space_group_name_H-M   'P 1'
#
loop_
_entity.id
_entity.type
_entity.pdbx_description
1 polymer ?
#
loop_
_entity_poly.entity_id
_entity_poly.type
_entity_poly.pdbx_seq_one_letter_code
_entity_poly.pdbx_strand_id
1 'polypeptide(L)'
;MNNRLAIYILSVVAIALGVVSCGRTGISKSVVMADSLSQSDPAAAMAFIDSITARNENMSTDSRMRLGLLRTKAQNSAGVMFTSDSVMRNIVEYYESEGDADDRMLAYYLMGSVYRDLGDSAFGLAIF
;
A
#
# COMPACT_ATOMS: atom_id res chain seq x y z
N MET A 1 -18.61 29.37 -31.29
CA MET A 1 -18.52 28.50 -30.10
C MET A 1 -19.18 29.26 -28.96
N ASN A 2 -20.32 28.78 -28.45
CA ASN A 2 -21.19 29.58 -27.58
C ASN A 2 -20.57 29.77 -26.19
N ASN A 3 -20.45 31.02 -25.71
CA ASN A 3 -19.86 31.34 -24.40
C ASN A 3 -20.51 30.59 -23.23
N ARG A 4 -21.81 30.28 -23.33
CA ARG A 4 -22.52 29.43 -22.36
C ARG A 4 -21.98 28.01 -22.30
N LEU A 5 -21.67 27.40 -23.45
CA LEU A 5 -21.08 26.06 -23.55
C LEU A 5 -19.65 26.04 -22.97
N ALA A 6 -18.86 27.09 -23.22
CA ALA A 6 -17.51 27.22 -22.67
C ALA A 6 -17.51 27.33 -21.14
N ILE A 7 -18.46 28.07 -20.55
CA ILE A 7 -18.61 28.20 -19.09
C ILE A 7 -18.99 26.86 -18.46
N TYR A 8 -19.92 26.10 -19.06
CA TYR A 8 -20.28 24.76 -18.57
C TYR A 8 -19.08 23.81 -18.59
N ILE A 9 -18.30 23.78 -19.68
CA ILE A 9 -17.11 22.93 -19.77
C ILE A 9 -16.08 23.29 -18.70
N LEU A 10 -15.81 24.58 -18.48
CA LEU A 10 -14.90 25.05 -17.43
C LEU A 10 -15.36 24.64 -16.03
N SER A 11 -16.66 24.73 -15.73
CA SER A 11 -17.20 24.33 -14.42
C SER A 11 -17.06 22.83 -14.15
N VAL A 12 -17.31 21.97 -15.15
CA VAL A 12 -17.17 20.52 -15.02
C VAL A 12 -15.71 20.12 -14.82
N VAL A 13 -14.80 20.74 -15.57
CA VAL A 13 -13.35 20.50 -15.41
C VAL A 13 -12.86 20.93 -14.02
N ALA A 14 -13.33 22.07 -13.51
CA ALA A 14 -12.98 22.53 -12.16
C ALA A 14 -13.44 21.56 -11.06
N ILE A 15 -14.66 21.02 -11.18
CA ILE A 15 -15.20 20.03 -10.24
C ILE A 15 -14.39 18.73 -10.31
N ALA A 16 -14.09 18.23 -11.52
CA ALA A 16 -13.28 17.02 -11.71
C ALA A 16 -11.88 17.14 -11.08
N LEU A 17 -11.22 18.30 -11.24
CA LEU A 17 -9.91 18.58 -10.62
C LEU A 17 -9.98 18.64 -9.09
N GLY A 18 -11.07 19.18 -8.53
CA GLY A 18 -11.28 19.24 -7.08
C GLY A 18 -11.37 17.86 -6.42
N VAL A 19 -12.07 16.91 -7.05
CA VAL A 19 -12.24 15.55 -6.53
C VAL A 19 -10.91 14.78 -6.50
N VAL A 20 -10.06 14.95 -7.53
CA VAL A 20 -8.74 14.31 -7.60
C VAL A 20 -7.80 14.81 -6.50
N SER A 21 -7.82 16.11 -6.21
CA SER A 21 -7.00 16.70 -5.15
C SER A 21 -7.43 16.26 -3.75
N CYS A 22 -8.74 16.20 -3.50
CA CYS A 22 -9.28 15.74 -2.22
C CYS A 22 -8.95 14.27 -1.95
N GLY A 23 -9.00 13.42 -2.98
CA GLY A 23 -8.61 12.01 -2.86
C GLY A 23 -7.13 11.82 -2.51
N ARG A 24 -6.22 12.54 -3.19
CA ARG A 24 -4.77 12.44 -2.93
C ARG A 24 -4.39 12.87 -1.52
N THR A 25 -4.98 13.95 -1.02
CA THR A 25 -4.72 14.45 0.34
C THR A 25 -5.31 13.57 1.44
N GLY A 26 -6.40 12.84 1.15
CA GLY A 26 -6.93 11.83 2.04
C GLY A 26 -5.99 10.63 2.17
N ILE A 27 -5.51 10.11 1.04
CA ILE A 27 -4.62 8.94 1.02
C ILE A 27 -3.28 9.23 1.70
N SER A 28 -2.68 10.40 1.49
CA SER A 28 -1.41 10.74 2.15
C SER A 28 -1.52 10.74 3.68
N LYS A 29 -2.63 11.25 4.23
CA LYS A 29 -2.91 11.18 5.68
C LYS A 29 -3.07 9.74 6.16
N SER A 30 -3.77 8.91 5.38
CA SER A 30 -3.93 7.49 5.69
C SER A 30 -2.59 6.76 5.71
N VAL A 31 -1.67 7.06 4.79
CA VAL A 31 -0.31 6.48 4.78
C VAL A 31 0.46 6.82 6.07
N VAL A 32 0.44 8.08 6.49
CA VAL A 32 1.13 8.51 7.73
C VAL A 32 0.54 7.82 8.97
N MET A 33 -0.79 7.71 9.02
CA MET A 33 -1.47 7.02 10.11
C MET A 33 -1.14 5.52 10.12
N ALA A 34 -1.13 4.88 8.95
CA ALA A 34 -0.77 3.48 8.81
C ALA A 34 0.68 3.20 9.25
N ASP A 35 1.63 4.06 8.92
CA ASP A 35 3.03 3.87 9.34
C ASP A 35 3.19 4.02 10.86
N SER A 36 2.54 5.03 11.45
CA SER A 36 2.51 5.21 12.90
C SER A 36 1.94 3.97 13.60
N LEU A 37 0.80 3.46 13.12
CA LEU A 37 0.17 2.25 13.66
C LEU A 37 1.06 1.02 13.46
N SER A 38 1.77 0.89 12.33
CA SER A 38 2.64 -0.25 12.07
C SER A 38 3.75 -0.43 13.13
N GLN A 39 4.09 0.67 13.82
CA GLN A 39 5.09 0.70 14.89
C GLN A 39 4.48 0.47 16.27
N SER A 40 3.27 0.99 16.54
CA SER A 40 2.64 0.93 17.87
C SER A 40 1.63 -0.20 18.06
N ASP A 41 0.87 -0.53 17.02
CA ASP A 41 -0.15 -1.58 17.00
C ASP A 41 -0.23 -2.19 15.58
N PRO A 42 0.59 -3.22 15.30
CA PRO A 42 0.65 -3.83 13.98
C PRO A 42 -0.67 -4.46 13.51
N ALA A 43 -1.47 -4.99 14.44
CA ALA A 43 -2.77 -5.58 14.09
C ALA A 43 -3.77 -4.49 13.66
N ALA A 44 -3.82 -3.38 14.40
CA ALA A 44 -4.63 -2.23 14.01
C ALA A 44 -4.15 -1.61 12.69
N ALA A 45 -2.84 -1.58 12.44
CA ALA A 45 -2.29 -1.11 11.17
C ALA A 45 -2.80 -1.94 9.98
N MET A 46 -2.74 -3.27 10.07
CA MET A 46 -3.25 -4.16 9.02
C MET A 46 -4.75 -3.92 8.78
N ALA A 47 -5.56 -3.92 9.84
CA ALA A 47 -7.00 -3.70 9.72
C ALA A 47 -7.33 -2.33 9.10
N PHE A 48 -6.60 -1.28 9.50
CA PHE A 48 -6.74 0.05 8.95
C PHE A 48 -6.41 0.08 7.46
N ILE A 49 -5.26 -0.49 7.06
CA ILE A 49 -4.80 -0.56 5.66
C ILE A 49 -5.78 -1.36 4.79
N ASP A 50 -6.28 -2.49 5.27
CA ASP A 50 -7.27 -3.30 4.56
C ASP A 50 -8.55 -2.49 4.31
N SER A 51 -8.98 -1.72 5.31
CA SER A 51 -10.19 -0.91 5.20
C SER A 51 -10.06 0.27 4.21
N ILE A 52 -8.88 0.88 4.07
CA ILE A 52 -8.66 1.97 3.12
C ILE A 52 -8.46 1.43 1.71
N THR A 53 -7.78 0.29 1.56
CA THR A 53 -7.53 -0.34 0.26
C THR A 53 -8.84 -0.82 -0.35
N ALA A 54 -9.71 -1.44 0.45
CA ALA A 54 -11.04 -1.87 0.02
C ALA A 54 -11.97 -0.72 -0.43
N ARG A 55 -11.76 0.50 0.09
CA ARG A 55 -12.59 1.68 -0.24
C ARG A 55 -12.04 2.52 -1.39
N ASN A 56 -10.80 2.27 -1.82
CA ASN A 56 -10.09 3.13 -2.78
C ASN A 56 -9.47 2.30 -3.91
N GLU A 57 -10.32 1.75 -4.77
CA GLU A 57 -9.87 0.95 -5.93
C GLU A 57 -9.00 1.77 -6.90
N ASN A 58 -9.32 3.06 -7.07
CA ASN A 58 -8.64 3.98 -7.98
C ASN A 58 -7.39 4.67 -7.38
N MET A 59 -6.78 4.06 -6.37
CA MET A 59 -5.56 4.57 -5.75
C MET A 59 -4.38 4.60 -6.73
N SER A 60 -3.48 5.58 -6.60
CA SER A 60 -2.24 5.62 -7.38
C SER A 60 -1.37 4.39 -7.10
N THR A 61 -0.55 4.01 -8.07
CA THR A 61 0.42 2.92 -7.89
C THR A 61 1.32 3.16 -6.70
N ASP A 62 1.87 4.37 -6.56
CA ASP A 62 2.72 4.76 -5.43
C ASP A 62 2.06 4.50 -4.07
N SER A 63 0.83 4.99 -3.87
CA SER A 63 0.15 4.80 -2.59
C SER A 63 -0.22 3.33 -2.36
N ARG A 64 -0.54 2.58 -3.42
CA ARG A 64 -0.80 1.13 -3.32
C ARG A 64 0.46 0.39 -2.87
N MET A 65 1.62 0.72 -3.43
CA MET A 65 2.90 0.10 -3.08
C MET A 65 3.32 0.48 -1.66
N ARG A 66 3.17 1.75 -1.27
CA ARG A 66 3.45 2.22 0.09
C ARG A 66 2.58 1.55 1.14
N LEU A 67 1.27 1.47 0.92
CA LEU A 67 0.37 0.76 1.83
C LEU A 67 0.64 -0.74 1.87
N GLY A 68 0.99 -1.35 0.73
CA GLY A 68 1.43 -2.73 0.67
C GLY A 68 2.66 -2.98 1.54
N LEU A 69 3.69 -2.15 1.42
CA LEU A 69 4.92 -2.24 2.21
C LEU A 69 4.64 -2.11 3.71
N LEU A 70 3.83 -1.12 4.10
CA LEU A 70 3.44 -0.90 5.50
C LEU A 70 2.59 -2.06 6.06
N ARG A 71 1.71 -2.65 5.25
CA ARG A 71 0.93 -3.82 5.65
C ARG A 71 1.81 -5.03 5.88
N THR A 72 2.76 -5.30 4.97
CA THR A 72 3.72 -6.40 5.11
C THR A 72 4.62 -6.18 6.33
N LYS A 73 5.09 -4.95 6.57
CA LYS A 73 5.83 -4.57 7.78
C LYS A 73 5.03 -4.89 9.04
N ALA A 74 3.77 -4.47 9.09
CA ALA A 74 2.88 -4.73 10.21
C ALA A 74 2.62 -6.23 10.40
N GLN A 75 2.39 -6.97 9.32
CA GLN A 75 2.18 -8.42 9.37
C GLN A 75 3.40 -9.15 9.96
N ASN A 76 4.61 -8.80 9.49
CA ASN A 76 5.86 -9.35 10.00
C ASN A 76 6.05 -9.01 11.49
N SER A 77 5.81 -7.75 11.89
CA SER A 77 5.89 -7.32 13.29
C SER A 77 4.86 -8.01 14.19
N ALA A 78 3.70 -8.37 13.65
CA ALA A 78 2.67 -9.12 14.36
C ALA A 78 2.96 -10.63 14.46
N GLY A 79 4.02 -11.13 13.82
CA GLY A 79 4.34 -12.56 13.77
C GLY A 79 3.33 -13.39 12.98
N VAL A 80 2.59 -12.76 12.06
CA VAL A 80 1.60 -13.44 11.22
C VAL A 80 2.29 -13.99 9.99
N MET A 81 2.29 -15.32 9.84
CA MET A 81 3.01 -16.01 8.77
C MET A 81 2.58 -15.56 7.36
N PHE A 82 3.56 -15.38 6.48
CA PHE A 82 3.31 -15.18 5.05
C PHE A 82 3.02 -16.51 4.34
N THR A 83 2.03 -16.51 3.45
CA THR A 83 1.60 -17.70 2.68
C THR A 83 1.81 -17.58 1.18
N SER A 84 2.24 -16.41 0.70
CA SER A 84 2.67 -16.21 -0.68
C SER A 84 3.67 -15.05 -0.79
N ASP A 85 4.47 -15.05 -1.85
CA ASP A 85 5.42 -13.99 -2.20
C ASP A 85 4.86 -12.98 -3.21
N SER A 86 3.68 -13.25 -3.76
CA SER A 86 3.07 -12.51 -4.88
C SER A 86 3.06 -11.00 -4.70
N VAL A 87 2.53 -10.53 -3.57
CA VAL A 87 2.43 -9.10 -3.24
C VAL A 87 3.82 -8.50 -3.03
N MET A 88 4.69 -9.19 -2.31
CA MET A 88 6.01 -8.67 -1.96
C MET A 88 6.91 -8.54 -3.17
N ARG A 89 6.77 -9.40 -4.18
CA ARG A 89 7.52 -9.32 -5.43
C ARG A 89 7.24 -8.03 -6.19
N ASN A 90 5.97 -7.66 -6.31
CA ASN A 90 5.58 -6.41 -6.96
C ASN A 90 6.08 -5.19 -6.18
N ILE A 91 6.09 -5.25 -4.85
CA ILE A 91 6.60 -4.18 -3.99
C ILE A 91 8.11 -4.02 -4.14
N VAL A 92 8.88 -5.11 -4.15
CA VAL A 92 10.33 -5.06 -4.38
C VAL A 92 10.64 -4.46 -5.75
N GLU A 93 9.99 -4.95 -6.81
CA GLU A 93 10.18 -4.44 -8.17
C GLU A 93 9.91 -2.92 -8.26
N TYR A 94 8.83 -2.45 -7.63
CA TYR A 94 8.51 -1.03 -7.58
C TYR A 94 9.58 -0.20 -6.86
N TYR A 95 10.02 -0.64 -5.68
CA TYR A 95 10.99 0.13 -4.89
C TYR A 95 12.41 0.04 -5.45
N GLU A 96 12.74 -1.00 -6.22
CA GLU A 96 13.98 -1.02 -7.00
C GLU A 96 14.04 0.10 -8.05
N SER A 97 12.90 0.47 -8.66
CA SER A 97 12.85 1.52 -9.69
C SER A 97 12.55 2.92 -9.14
N GLU A 98 11.62 3.05 -8.20
CA GLU A 98 11.08 4.34 -7.73
C GLU A 98 11.48 4.69 -6.28
N GLY A 99 12.07 3.75 -5.54
CA GLY A 99 12.36 3.89 -4.12
C GLY A 99 13.70 4.54 -3.78
N ASP A 100 13.77 5.14 -2.60
CA ASP A 100 15.06 5.51 -2.00
C ASP A 100 15.77 4.28 -1.37
N ALA A 101 16.95 4.51 -0.81
CA ALA A 101 17.75 3.43 -0.22
C ALA A 101 17.05 2.75 0.96
N ASP A 102 16.30 3.51 1.77
CA ASP A 102 15.63 3.00 2.97
C ASP A 102 14.41 2.16 2.58
N ASP A 103 13.62 2.65 1.61
CA ASP A 103 12.48 1.92 1.06
C ASP A 103 12.92 0.59 0.43
N ARG A 104 14.01 0.60 -0.34
CA ARG A 104 14.59 -0.63 -0.94
C ARG A 104 15.07 -1.60 0.12
N MET A 105 15.80 -1.10 1.12
CA MET A 105 16.30 -1.95 2.21
C MET A 105 15.14 -2.61 2.96
N LEU A 106 14.09 -1.85 3.28
CA LEU A 106 12.91 -2.37 3.96
C LEU A 106 12.18 -3.40 3.09
N ALA A 107 12.01 -3.14 1.79
CA ALA A 107 11.38 -4.09 0.87
C ALA A 107 12.15 -5.42 0.81
N TYR A 108 13.48 -5.39 0.65
CA TYR A 108 14.26 -6.64 0.65
C TYR A 108 14.23 -7.36 1.99
N TYR A 109 14.30 -6.63 3.11
CA TYR A 109 14.18 -7.22 4.44
C TYR A 109 12.85 -7.99 4.59
N LEU A 110 11.73 -7.38 4.19
CA LEU A 110 10.41 -8.02 4.26
C LEU A 110 10.28 -9.19 3.29
N MET A 111 10.88 -9.10 2.09
CA MET A 111 10.97 -10.25 1.18
C MET A 111 11.74 -11.43 1.80
N GLY A 112 12.82 -11.16 2.53
CA GLY A 112 13.54 -12.17 3.29
C GLY A 112 12.65 -12.87 4.32
N SER A 113 11.85 -12.10 5.08
CA SER A 113 10.85 -12.66 6.01
C SER A 113 9.81 -13.53 5.32
N VAL A 114 9.31 -13.10 4.15
CA VAL A 114 8.35 -13.88 3.35
C VAL A 114 8.95 -15.24 2.97
N TYR A 115 10.18 -15.28 2.45
CA TYR A 115 10.80 -16.55 2.06
C TYR A 115 11.14 -17.46 3.24
N ARG A 116 11.48 -16.90 4.41
CA ARG A 116 11.60 -17.67 5.65
C ARG A 116 10.29 -18.39 5.97
N ASP A 117 9.18 -17.65 6.04
CA ASP A 117 7.89 -18.21 6.44
C ASP A 117 7.35 -19.23 5.40
N LEU A 118 7.61 -19.01 4.10
CA LEU A 118 7.27 -19.96 3.06
C LEU A 118 8.07 -21.27 3.15
N GLY A 119 9.36 -21.18 3.50
CA GLY A 119 10.20 -22.34 3.78
C GLY A 119 9.66 -23.14 4.97
N ASP A 120 9.38 -22.46 6.08
CA ASP A 120 8.82 -23.07 7.29
C ASP A 120 7.43 -23.67 7.05
N SER A 121 6.59 -23.03 6.23
CA SER A 121 5.27 -23.54 5.84
C SER A 121 5.36 -24.81 5.01
N ALA A 122 6.30 -24.88 4.05
CA ALA A 122 6.53 -26.07 3.25
C ALA A 122 7.01 -27.25 4.12
N PHE A 123 7.88 -26.98 5.10
CA PHE A 123 8.26 -27.99 6.09
C PHE A 123 7.06 -28.39 6.97
N GLY A 124 6.28 -27.44 7.50
CA GLY A 124 5.14 -27.71 8.37
C GLY A 124 4.04 -28.56 7.72
N LEU A 125 3.78 -28.39 6.42
CA LEU A 125 2.84 -29.22 5.67
C LEU A 125 3.36 -30.63 5.37
N ALA A 126 4.68 -30.86 5.42
CA ALA A 126 5.28 -32.17 5.16
C ALA A 126 5.32 -33.09 6.40
N ILE A 127 4.89 -32.62 7.59
CA ILE A 127 4.92 -33.38 8.85
C ILE A 127 3.52 -33.81 9.34
N PHE A 128 2.52 -33.84 8.45
CA PHE A 128 1.20 -34.43 8.72
C PHE A 128 0.83 -35.46 7.64
#